data_AF-A0AB36DQ19-F1
#
_entry.id   AF-A0AB36DQ19-F1
#
_cell.length_a   1.000
_cell.length_b   1.000
_cell.length_c   1.000
_cell.angle_alpha   90.00
_cell.angle_beta   90.00
_cell.angle_gamma   90.00
#
_symmetry.space_group_name_H-M   'P 1'
#
loop_
_entity.id
_entity.type
_entity.pdbx_description
1 polymer ?
#
loop_
_entity_poly.entity_id
_entity_poly.type
_entity_poly.pdbx_seq_one_letter_code
_entity_poly.pdbx_strand_id
1 'polypeptide(L)'
;MKFLLVGCLATLFLLGCSNDYDQELQTSTIEQSSPRIATKNEMIDYYNQKSDNEIQQIFKEQNIGRCVSEFQSQNVPNASTACNCVMDNIIQQLPISDLKTMLLPAEYVEINTMNDIQQRSATVMVQAIMACSDN
;
A
#
# COMPACT_ATOMS: atom_id res chain seq x y z
N MET A 1 42.98 -18.62 -3.85
CA MET A 1 42.91 -17.14 -3.96
C MET A 1 42.34 -16.77 -5.33
N LYS A 2 41.19 -16.09 -5.35
CA LYS A 2 40.90 -14.94 -6.23
C LYS A 2 39.60 -14.31 -5.74
N PHE A 3 39.74 -13.06 -5.32
CA PHE A 3 38.68 -12.14 -4.89
C PHE A 3 37.87 -11.67 -6.10
N LEU A 4 36.63 -11.23 -5.85
CA LEU A 4 36.14 -9.91 -6.28
C LEU A 4 34.86 -9.56 -5.49
N LEU A 5 35.06 -8.76 -4.45
CA LEU A 5 34.09 -7.82 -3.90
C LEU A 5 33.98 -6.64 -4.87
N VAL A 6 32.78 -6.25 -5.31
CA VAL A 6 32.43 -4.84 -5.58
C VAL A 6 30.91 -4.69 -5.43
N GLY A 7 30.48 -3.80 -4.53
CA GLY A 7 29.11 -3.31 -4.41
C GLY A 7 28.88 -1.98 -5.12
N CYS A 8 27.80 -1.30 -4.72
CA CYS A 8 27.32 0.03 -5.15
C CYS A 8 26.59 0.07 -6.51
N LEU A 9 25.28 0.32 -6.50
CA LEU A 9 24.57 1.61 -6.34
C LEU A 9 24.46 2.38 -7.66
N ALA A 10 23.21 2.72 -7.96
CA ALA A 10 22.75 3.90 -8.70
C ALA A 10 23.27 4.09 -10.12
N THR A 11 22.36 4.03 -11.09
CA THR A 11 21.92 5.17 -11.94
C THR A 11 21.45 4.65 -13.29
N LEU A 12 20.14 4.46 -13.44
CA LEU A 12 19.49 4.43 -14.74
C LEU A 12 18.23 5.27 -14.59
N PHE A 13 18.31 6.53 -15.03
CA PHE A 13 17.29 7.28 -15.78
C PHE A 13 17.72 8.75 -15.85
N LEU A 14 18.79 9.01 -16.61
CA LEU A 14 19.02 10.30 -17.25
C LEU A 14 19.28 10.04 -18.73
N LEU A 15 18.19 9.81 -19.46
CA LEU A 15 18.12 10.10 -20.88
C LEU A 15 17.02 11.14 -21.05
N GLY A 16 17.34 12.37 -20.65
CA GLY A 16 16.63 13.56 -21.07
C GLY A 16 16.93 13.82 -22.55
N CYS A 17 15.88 14.12 -23.29
CA CYS A 17 15.95 14.52 -24.68
C CYS A 17 16.59 15.91 -24.84
N SER A 18 17.29 16.05 -25.97
CA SER A 18 17.50 17.27 -26.76
C SER A 18 18.80 18.06 -26.55
N ASN A 19 19.39 18.33 -27.71
CA ASN A 19 20.59 19.11 -27.97
C ASN A 19 20.44 20.61 -27.67
N ASP A 20 21.61 21.18 -27.41
CA ASP A 20 22.16 22.44 -27.92
C ASP A 20 21.94 23.77 -27.18
N TYR A 21 23.10 24.42 -27.02
CA TYR A 21 23.44 25.81 -26.70
C TYR A 21 23.49 26.32 -25.25
N ASP A 22 24.68 26.88 -24.99
CA ASP A 22 25.18 27.64 -23.85
C ASP A 22 24.15 28.48 -23.10
N GLN A 23 24.00 28.24 -21.80
CA GLN A 23 23.43 29.24 -20.90
C GLN A 23 24.02 29.14 -19.49
N GLU A 24 24.34 30.32 -18.97
CA GLU A 24 25.19 30.61 -17.82
C GLU A 24 24.75 29.94 -16.51
N LEU A 25 25.77 29.65 -15.69
CA LEU A 25 25.67 29.14 -14.33
C LEU A 25 24.84 30.09 -13.43
N GLN A 26 23.54 29.85 -13.35
CA GLN A 26 22.73 30.26 -12.21
C GLN A 26 22.60 29.07 -11.27
N THR A 27 23.36 29.10 -10.18
CA THR A 27 23.13 28.24 -9.00
C THR A 27 21.80 28.62 -8.35
N SER A 28 20.69 28.12 -8.89
CA SER A 28 19.45 27.98 -8.13
C SER A 28 19.69 26.87 -7.12
N THR A 29 19.81 27.21 -5.85
CA THR A 29 19.77 26.24 -4.76
C THR A 29 18.41 25.54 -4.85
N ILE A 30 18.38 24.36 -5.46
CA ILE A 30 17.21 23.48 -5.39
C ILE A 30 17.13 23.10 -3.92
N GLU A 31 16.18 23.71 -3.19
CA GLU A 31 15.78 23.22 -1.88
C GLU A 31 15.26 21.79 -2.11
N GLN A 32 16.15 20.83 -1.91
CA GLN A 32 15.82 19.43 -1.90
C GLN A 32 14.91 19.23 -0.68
N SER A 33 13.59 19.35 -0.89
CA SER A 33 12.62 19.17 0.19
C SER A 33 12.82 17.76 0.72
N SER A 34 13.37 17.65 1.93
CA SER A 34 13.43 16.36 2.62
C SER A 34 12.03 15.75 2.61
N PRO A 35 11.89 14.45 2.29
CA PRO A 35 10.60 13.79 2.33
C PRO A 35 9.98 14.01 3.71
N ARG A 36 8.97 14.86 3.79
CA ARG A 36 8.25 15.12 5.03
C ARG A 36 7.35 13.91 5.28
N ILE A 37 7.54 13.25 6.42
CA ILE A 37 6.63 12.22 6.90
C ILE A 37 5.30 12.91 7.29
N ALA A 38 4.19 12.43 6.74
CA ALA A 38 2.87 12.92 7.10
C ALA A 38 2.59 12.62 8.58
N THR A 39 2.07 13.60 9.31
CA THR A 39 1.68 13.40 10.72
C THR A 39 0.42 12.55 10.83
N LYS A 40 0.17 11.98 12.01
CA LYS A 40 -1.06 11.24 12.32
C LYS A 40 -2.33 12.01 11.93
N ASN A 41 -2.41 13.29 12.28
CA ASN A 41 -3.58 14.12 11.99
C ASN A 41 -3.73 14.36 10.48
N GLU A 42 -2.63 14.62 9.77
CA GLU A 42 -2.66 14.81 8.31
C GLU A 42 -3.17 13.55 7.58
N MET A 43 -2.76 12.35 8.03
CA MET A 43 -3.26 11.10 7.44
C MET A 43 -4.73 10.84 7.77
N ILE A 44 -5.16 11.14 8.99
CA ILE A 44 -6.58 11.03 9.39
C ILE A 44 -7.43 11.99 8.55
N ASP A 45 -7.02 13.25 8.42
CA ASP A 45 -7.73 14.26 7.65
C ASP A 45 -7.78 13.88 6.16
N TYR A 46 -6.67 13.37 5.61
CA TYR A 46 -6.61 12.87 4.24
C TYR A 46 -7.67 11.79 3.98
N TYR A 47 -7.74 10.74 4.82
CA TYR A 47 -8.74 9.69 4.65
C TYR A 47 -10.16 10.13 4.98
N ASN A 48 -10.34 11.15 5.83
CA ASN A 48 -11.67 11.70 6.12
C ASN A 48 -12.27 12.53 4.99
N GLN A 49 -11.44 13.08 4.10
CA GLN A 49 -11.88 13.81 2.92
C GLN A 49 -12.25 12.88 1.75
N LYS A 50 -11.97 11.58 1.86
CA LYS A 50 -12.27 10.58 0.82
C LYS A 50 -13.68 10.03 0.96
N SER A 51 -14.31 9.78 -0.18
CA SER A 51 -15.57 9.03 -0.23
C SER A 51 -15.36 7.58 0.21
N ASP A 52 -16.44 6.93 0.65
CA ASP A 52 -16.42 5.53 1.06
C ASP A 52 -15.86 4.61 -0.03
N ASN A 53 -16.28 4.83 -1.28
CA ASN A 53 -15.78 4.08 -2.44
C ASN A 53 -14.27 4.28 -2.66
N GLU A 54 -13.76 5.51 -2.51
CA GLU A 54 -12.32 5.76 -2.61
C GLU A 54 -11.55 5.05 -1.51
N ILE A 55 -12.04 5.04 -0.26
CA ILE A 55 -11.40 4.31 0.84
C ILE A 55 -11.34 2.81 0.57
N GLN A 56 -12.43 2.23 0.08
CA GLN A 56 -12.48 0.83 -0.29
C GLN A 56 -11.45 0.49 -1.39
N GLN A 57 -11.33 1.33 -2.42
CA GLN A 57 -10.33 1.11 -3.48
C GLN A 57 -8.90 1.25 -2.97
N ILE A 58 -8.60 2.30 -2.19
CA ILE A 58 -7.26 2.49 -1.60
C ILE A 58 -6.89 1.27 -0.74
N PHE A 59 -7.82 0.80 0.09
CA PHE A 59 -7.60 -0.39 0.92
C PHE A 59 -7.30 -1.63 0.07
N LYS A 60 -8.08 -1.86 -0.99
CA LYS A 60 -7.85 -2.98 -1.91
C LYS A 60 -6.47 -2.88 -2.56
N GLU A 61 -6.13 -1.74 -3.15
CA GLU A 61 -4.88 -1.51 -3.87
C GLU A 61 -3.64 -1.70 -2.99
N GLN A 62 -3.68 -1.22 -1.74
CA GLN A 62 -2.56 -1.37 -0.82
C GLN A 62 -2.34 -2.82 -0.34
N ASN A 63 -3.41 -3.62 -0.28
CA ASN A 63 -3.35 -4.97 0.30
C ASN A 63 -3.35 -6.10 -0.74
N ILE A 64 -3.75 -5.83 -1.99
CA ILE A 64 -3.91 -6.88 -3.00
C ILE A 64 -2.61 -7.62 -3.30
N GLY A 65 -1.47 -6.92 -3.37
CA GLY A 65 -0.17 -7.54 -3.63
C GLY A 65 0.24 -8.53 -2.53
N ARG A 66 0.00 -8.16 -1.28
CA ARG A 66 0.25 -9.03 -0.12
C ARG A 66 -0.70 -10.24 -0.13
N CYS A 67 -1.99 -10.02 -0.36
CA CYS A 67 -2.95 -11.12 -0.47
C CYS A 67 -2.50 -12.14 -1.50
N VAL A 68 -2.21 -11.68 -2.73
CA VAL A 68 -1.82 -12.57 -3.83
C VAL A 68 -0.58 -13.38 -3.47
N SER A 69 0.41 -12.74 -2.85
CA SER A 69 1.63 -13.40 -2.39
C SER A 69 1.35 -14.48 -1.32
N GLU A 70 0.45 -14.21 -0.37
CA GLU A 70 0.06 -15.16 0.67
C GLU A 70 -0.76 -16.35 0.11
N PHE A 71 -1.57 -16.13 -0.93
CA PHE A 71 -2.33 -17.19 -1.58
C PHE A 71 -1.43 -18.06 -2.46
N GLN A 72 -0.48 -17.45 -3.18
CA GLN A 72 0.53 -18.17 -3.95
C GLN A 72 1.42 -19.04 -3.06
N SER A 73 1.85 -18.54 -1.90
CA SER A 73 2.68 -19.33 -0.97
C SER A 73 1.94 -20.53 -0.39
N GLN A 74 0.61 -20.48 -0.34
CA GLN A 74 -0.26 -21.57 0.06
C GLN A 74 -0.71 -22.48 -1.10
N ASN A 75 -0.19 -22.26 -2.31
CA ASN A 75 -0.56 -22.98 -3.54
C ASN A 75 -2.05 -22.89 -3.90
N VAL A 76 -2.71 -21.77 -3.57
CA VAL A 76 -4.11 -21.53 -3.97
C VAL A 76 -4.15 -21.35 -5.49
N PRO A 77 -4.94 -22.16 -6.23
CA PRO A 77 -5.13 -21.98 -7.67
C PRO A 77 -5.72 -20.60 -7.98
N ASN A 78 -5.31 -20.00 -9.10
CA ASN A 78 -5.80 -18.69 -9.51
C ASN A 78 -5.71 -17.61 -8.41
N ALA A 79 -4.61 -17.61 -7.63
CA ALA A 79 -4.42 -16.74 -6.46
C ALA A 79 -4.82 -15.27 -6.67
N SER A 80 -4.55 -14.70 -7.86
CA SER A 80 -4.98 -13.34 -8.19
C SER A 80 -6.50 -13.18 -8.24
N THR A 81 -7.22 -14.09 -8.89
CA THR A 81 -8.69 -14.09 -8.96
C THR A 81 -9.29 -14.32 -7.57
N ALA A 82 -8.80 -15.32 -6.84
CA ALA A 82 -9.27 -15.63 -5.49
C ALA A 82 -9.06 -14.44 -4.54
N CYS A 83 -7.88 -13.81 -4.57
CA CYS A 83 -7.62 -12.61 -3.76
C CYS A 83 -8.47 -11.41 -4.15
N ASN A 84 -8.71 -11.18 -5.44
CA ASN A 84 -9.61 -10.09 -5.84
C ASN A 84 -11.01 -10.31 -5.28
N CYS A 85 -11.54 -11.53 -5.38
CA CYS A 85 -12.83 -11.89 -4.81
C CYS A 85 -12.86 -11.70 -3.28
N VAL A 86 -11.84 -12.18 -2.56
CA VAL A 86 -11.76 -12.05 -1.10
C VAL A 86 -11.69 -10.58 -0.69
N MET A 87 -10.84 -9.79 -1.36
CA MET A 87 -10.72 -8.36 -1.07
C MET A 87 -12.01 -7.59 -1.36
N ASP A 88 -12.72 -7.92 -2.45
CA ASP A 88 -14.01 -7.30 -2.78
C ASP A 88 -15.08 -7.60 -1.71
N ASN A 89 -15.10 -8.82 -1.18
CA ASN A 89 -15.99 -9.19 -0.08
C ASN A 89 -15.62 -8.46 1.22
N ILE A 90 -14.32 -8.35 1.53
CA ILE A 90 -13.84 -7.66 2.74
C ILE A 90 -14.24 -6.18 2.72
N ILE A 91 -13.98 -5.45 1.63
CA ILE A 91 -14.26 -4.01 1.55
C ILE A 91 -15.76 -3.68 1.55
N GLN A 92 -16.62 -4.64 1.16
CA GLN A 92 -18.07 -4.49 1.19
C GLN A 92 -18.68 -4.74 2.57
N GLN A 93 -18.04 -5.55 3.41
CA GLN A 93 -18.59 -5.97 4.70
C GLN A 93 -18.00 -5.22 5.90
N LEU A 94 -16.76 -4.75 5.80
CA LEU A 94 -16.14 -3.98 6.87
C LEU A 94 -16.67 -2.55 6.94
N PRO A 95 -16.86 -1.99 8.15
CA PRO A 95 -17.14 -0.57 8.31
C PRO A 95 -16.05 0.29 7.68
N ILE A 96 -16.43 1.38 7.01
CA ILE A 96 -15.48 2.33 6.44
C ILE A 96 -14.53 2.91 7.49
N SER A 97 -15.00 3.11 8.73
CA SER A 97 -14.15 3.53 9.85
C SER A 97 -13.03 2.52 10.12
N ASP A 98 -13.32 1.23 10.08
CA ASP A 98 -12.35 0.16 10.32
C ASP A 98 -11.32 0.13 9.18
N LEU A 99 -11.76 0.30 7.93
CA LEU A 99 -10.86 0.41 6.77
C LEU A 99 -9.93 1.62 6.89
N LYS A 100 -10.46 2.79 7.25
CA LYS A 100 -9.64 4.01 7.48
C LYS A 100 -8.61 3.78 8.57
N THR A 101 -8.98 3.12 9.67
CA THR A 101 -8.03 2.81 10.75
C THR A 101 -6.96 1.81 10.30
N MET A 102 -7.32 0.79 9.52
CA MET A 102 -6.34 -0.17 8.99
C MET A 102 -5.40 0.42 7.93
N LEU A 103 -5.78 1.54 7.30
CA LEU A 103 -4.93 2.31 6.38
C LEU A 103 -3.91 3.22 7.08
N LEU A 104 -4.01 3.38 8.40
CA LEU A 104 -3.05 4.15 9.18
C LEU A 104 -1.83 3.29 9.54
N PRO A 105 -0.63 3.90 9.65
CA PRO A 105 0.53 3.26 10.27
C PRO A 105 0.19 2.72 11.66
N ALA A 106 0.75 1.56 12.02
CA ALA A 106 0.43 0.86 13.26
C ALA A 106 0.71 1.72 14.50
N GLU A 107 1.75 2.55 14.45
CA GLU A 107 2.13 3.50 15.51
C GLU A 107 1.08 4.60 15.76
N TYR A 108 0.15 4.83 14.82
CA TYR A 108 -0.89 5.85 14.94
C TYR A 108 -2.21 5.31 15.51
N VAL A 109 -2.33 3.98 15.65
CA VAL A 109 -3.55 3.31 16.09
C VAL A 109 -3.34 2.73 17.50
N GLU A 110 -4.32 2.92 18.38
CA GLU A 110 -4.27 2.30 19.70
C GLU A 110 -4.41 0.78 19.59
N ILE A 111 -3.60 0.05 20.36
CA ILE A 111 -3.57 -1.43 20.33
C ILE A 111 -4.97 -2.03 20.54
N ASN A 112 -5.74 -1.51 21.49
CA ASN A 112 -7.09 -2.02 21.76
C ASN A 112 -8.02 -1.82 20.57
N THR A 113 -7.94 -0.67 19.90
CA THR A 113 -8.72 -0.39 18.69
C THR A 113 -8.36 -1.37 17.58
N MET A 114 -7.06 -1.63 17.37
CA MET A 114 -6.61 -2.58 16.35
C MET A 114 -7.05 -4.01 16.68
N ASN A 115 -6.98 -4.44 17.95
CA ASN A 115 -7.44 -5.76 18.37
C ASN A 115 -8.94 -5.96 18.12
N ASP A 116 -9.76 -4.97 18.45
CA ASP A 116 -11.20 -5.01 18.23
C ASP A 116 -11.52 -5.12 16.73
N ILE A 117 -10.79 -4.36 15.91
CA ILE A 117 -10.89 -4.42 14.45
C ILE A 117 -10.48 -5.80 13.93
N GLN A 118 -9.36 -6.36 14.41
CA GLN A 118 -8.89 -7.69 14.00
C GLN A 118 -9.90 -8.79 14.34
N GLN A 119 -10.55 -8.70 15.50
CA GLN A 119 -11.58 -9.66 15.90
C GLN A 119 -12.79 -9.59 14.96
N ARG A 120 -13.22 -8.39 14.58
CA ARG A 120 -14.31 -8.20 13.60
C ARG A 120 -13.90 -8.67 12.20
N SER A 121 -12.70 -8.30 11.76
CA SER A 121 -12.23 -8.60 10.40
C SER A 121 -11.91 -10.08 10.18
N ALA A 122 -11.53 -10.82 11.22
CA ALA A 122 -11.35 -12.27 11.14
C ALA A 122 -12.62 -12.99 10.68
N THR A 123 -13.79 -12.60 11.20
CA THR A 123 -15.07 -13.20 10.78
C THR A 123 -15.37 -12.89 9.31
N VAL A 124 -15.19 -11.63 8.91
CA VAL A 124 -15.38 -11.19 7.52
C VAL A 124 -14.42 -11.90 6.57
N MET A 125 -13.16 -12.06 6.94
CA MET A 125 -12.16 -12.73 6.13
C MET A 125 -12.50 -14.21 5.91
N VAL A 126 -12.94 -14.92 6.95
CA VAL A 126 -13.37 -16.32 6.81
C VAL A 126 -14.59 -16.43 5.89
N GLN A 127 -15.58 -15.54 6.05
CA GLN A 127 -16.76 -15.50 5.17
C GLN A 127 -16.38 -15.21 3.71
N ALA A 128 -15.48 -14.25 3.50
CA ALA A 128 -14.97 -13.91 2.17
C ALA A 128 -14.24 -15.10 1.52
N ILE A 129 -13.39 -15.82 2.26
CA ILE A 129 -12.69 -17.00 1.75
C ILE A 129 -13.70 -18.09 1.35
N MET A 130 -14.70 -18.38 2.19
CA MET A 130 -15.74 -19.36 1.88
C MET A 130 -16.57 -18.95 0.65
N ALA A 131 -16.89 -17.67 0.50
CA ALA A 131 -17.63 -17.17 -0.67
C ALA A 131 -16.81 -17.24 -1.97
N CYS A 132 -15.48 -17.25 -1.87
CA CYS A 132 -14.56 -17.19 -3.00
C CYS A 132 -13.88 -18.51 -3.33
N SER A 133 -14.00 -19.54 -2.48
CA SER A 133 -13.37 -20.86 -2.68
C SER A 133 -14.04 -21.72 -3.75
N ASP A 134 -15.27 -21.36 -4.14
CA ASP A 134 -16.06 -22.10 -5.14
C ASP A 134 -15.86 -21.56 -6.58
N ASN A 135 -15.03 -20.52 -6.76
CA ASN A 135 -14.69 -19.90 -8.06
C ASN A 135 -13.32 -20.35 -8.58
#